data_AF-A0AAW2L8L8-F1
#
_entry.id   AF-A0AAW2L8L8-F1
#
_cell.length_a   1.000
_cell.length_b   1.000
_cell.length_c   1.000
_cell.angle_alpha   90.00
_cell.angle_beta   90.00
_cell.angle_gamma   90.00
#
_symmetry.space_group_name_H-M   'P 1'
#
loop_
_entity.id
_entity.type
_entity.pdbx_description
1 polymer ?
#
loop_
_entity_poly.entity_id
_entity_poly.type
_entity_poly.pdbx_seq_one_letter_code
_entity_poly.pdbx_strand_id
1 'polypeptide(L)' 'MDSEHLEDDLTNEDRRSLCIMPTLEEVREAVFSIDPDSVAGPDGFGAVFFHTCWEIIS' A
#
# COMPACT_ATOMS: atom_id res chain seq x y z
N MET A 1 -10.88 4.61 -31.71
CA MET A 1 -12.21 4.19 -31.24
C MET A 1 -11.97 2.93 -30.43
N ASP A 2 -11.82 2.93 -29.12
CA ASP A 2 -12.05 3.97 -28.10
C ASP A 2 -11.02 3.72 -26.99
N SER A 3 -9.95 4.52 -26.96
CA SER A 3 -9.18 4.74 -25.74
C SER A 3 -9.84 5.93 -25.07
N GLU A 4 -10.00 5.89 -23.74
CA GLU A 4 -10.74 6.84 -22.89
C GLU A 4 -12.16 6.39 -22.52
N HIS A 5 -12.27 5.46 -21.56
CA HIS A 5 -13.40 5.39 -20.62
C HIS A 5 -12.89 4.76 -19.33
N LEU A 6 -12.09 5.52 -18.58
CA LEU A 6 -11.92 5.24 -17.16
C LEU A 6 -11.74 6.57 -16.44
N GLU A 7 -12.49 6.70 -15.34
CA GLU A 7 -12.35 7.72 -14.28
C GLU A 7 -13.23 8.98 -14.39
N ASP A 8 -14.49 8.88 -13.97
CA ASP A 8 -15.24 10.07 -13.49
C ASP A 8 -16.07 9.82 -12.22
N ASP A 9 -15.59 8.95 -11.31
CA ASP A 9 -16.20 8.76 -9.98
C ASP A 9 -15.16 8.93 -8.84
N LEU A 10 -14.15 9.76 -9.03
CA LEU A 10 -13.31 10.24 -7.93
C LEU A 10 -13.81 11.61 -7.50
N THR A 11 -14.25 11.73 -6.26
CA THR A 11 -14.61 13.05 -5.72
C THR A 11 -13.36 13.91 -5.56
N ASN A 12 -13.54 15.22 -5.43
CA ASN A 12 -12.43 16.12 -5.09
C ASN A 12 -11.83 15.83 -3.70
N GLU A 13 -12.56 15.11 -2.83
CA GLU A 13 -12.02 14.64 -1.54
C GLU A 13 -11.12 13.42 -1.75
N ASP A 14 -11.53 12.44 -2.55
CA ASP A 14 -10.72 11.25 -2.84
C ASP A 14 -9.39 11.60 -3.50
N ARG A 15 -9.41 12.55 -4.44
CA ARG A 15 -8.17 13.05 -5.06
C ARG A 15 -7.25 13.71 -4.05
N ARG A 16 -7.81 14.41 -3.06
CA ARG A 16 -7.01 15.02 -1.99
C ARG A 16 -6.45 13.95 -1.06
N SER A 17 -7.24 12.97 -0.63
CA SER A 17 -6.80 11.92 0.29
C SER A 17 -5.69 11.05 -0.30
N LEU A 18 -5.73 10.73 -1.59
CA LEU A 18 -4.67 9.99 -2.29
C LEU A 18 -3.32 10.74 -2.37
N CYS A 19 -3.34 12.07 -2.22
CA CYS A 19 -2.12 12.89 -2.22
C CYS A 19 -1.60 13.18 -0.79
N ILE A 20 -2.31 12.73 0.24
CA ILE A 20 -1.87 12.91 1.63
C ILE A 20 -0.81 11.84 1.96
N MET A 21 0.19 12.23 2.74
CA MET A 21 1.16 11.29 3.28
C MET A 21 0.45 10.31 4.23
N PRO A 22 0.58 8.99 4.04
CA PRO A 22 -0.03 8.03 4.95
C PRO A 22 0.61 8.15 6.34
N THR A 23 -0.19 7.90 7.35
CA THR A 23 0.26 7.80 8.74
C THR A 23 1.03 6.50 8.95
N LEU A 24 1.88 6.47 9.98
CA LEU A 24 2.63 5.25 10.33
C LEU A 24 1.68 4.08 10.65
N GLU A 25 0.52 4.35 11.25
CA GLU A 25 -0.48 3.32 11.54
C GLU A 25 -1.11 2.76 10.26
N GLU A 26 -1.46 3.60 9.28
CA GLU A 26 -1.96 3.14 7.98
C GLU A 26 -0.91 2.28 7.26
N VAL A 27 0.37 2.67 7.32
CA VAL A 27 1.46 1.86 6.77
C VAL A 27 1.58 0.53 7.50
N ARG A 28 1.45 0.54 8.84
CA ARG A 28 1.47 -0.68 9.66
C ARG A 28 0.36 -1.63 9.25
N GLU A 29 -0.88 -1.14 9.26
CA GLU A 29 -2.05 -1.95 8.92
C GLU A 29 -1.92 -2.54 7.52
N ALA A 30 -1.48 -1.74 6.54
CA ALA A 30 -1.25 -2.21 5.18
C ALA A 30 -0.18 -3.31 5.13
N VAL A 31 0.98 -3.12 5.77
CA VAL A 31 2.06 -4.11 5.80
C VAL A 31 1.62 -5.41 6.49
N PHE A 32 0.93 -5.31 7.63
CA PHE A 32 0.48 -6.47 8.41
C PHE A 32 -0.74 -7.18 7.81
N SER A 33 -1.45 -6.55 6.87
CA SER A 33 -2.51 -7.20 6.10
C SER A 33 -1.99 -8.17 5.02
N ILE A 34 -0.71 -8.08 4.66
CA ILE A 34 -0.09 -8.97 3.67
C ILE A 34 0.17 -10.34 4.31
N ASP A 35 -0.23 -11.40 3.62
CA ASP A 35 0.02 -12.78 4.06
C ASP A 35 1.53 -13.00 4.25
N PRO A 36 1.99 -13.41 5.46
CA PRO A 36 3.40 -13.69 5.71
C PRO A 36 3.98 -14.76 4.79
N ASP A 37 3.18 -15.73 4.35
CA ASP A 37 3.61 -16.81 3.47
C ASP A 37 3.52 -16.44 1.97
N SER A 38 3.21 -15.17 1.66
CA SER A 38 3.22 -14.67 0.28
C SER A 38 4.62 -14.75 -0.34
N VAL A 39 4.64 -15.01 -1.65
CA VAL A 39 5.89 -15.13 -2.40
C VAL A 39 6.61 -13.78 -2.41
N ALA A 40 7.89 -13.80 -2.06
CA ALA A 40 8.74 -12.62 -2.13
C ALA A 40 8.75 -12.01 -3.55
N GLY A 41 8.83 -10.68 -3.61
CA GLY A 41 8.95 -9.97 -4.87
C GLY A 41 10.28 -10.24 -5.58
N PRO A 42 10.51 -9.62 -6.76
CA PRO A 42 11.80 -9.65 -7.44
C PRO A 42 12.96 -9.07 -6.61
N ASP A 43 12.66 -8.33 -5.56
CA ASP A 43 13.60 -7.79 -4.58
C ASP A 43 14.09 -8.83 -3.55
N GLY A 44 13.44 -10.00 -3.48
CA GLY A 44 13.79 -11.09 -2.58
C GLY A 44 13.27 -10.93 -1.15
N PHE A 45 12.43 -9.94 -0.86
CA PHE A 45 11.84 -9.74 0.46
C PHE A 45 10.35 -10.12 0.47
N GLY A 46 9.97 -10.96 1.44
CA GLY A 46 8.58 -11.31 1.71
C GLY A 46 7.99 -10.47 2.84
N ALA A 47 6.67 -10.55 3.05
CA ALA A 47 5.96 -9.81 4.09
C ALA A 47 6.53 -10.06 5.51
N VAL A 48 6.97 -11.29 5.79
CA VAL A 48 7.62 -11.67 7.07
C VAL A 48 8.82 -10.77 7.41
N PHE A 49 9.60 -10.33 6.43
CA PHE A 49 10.73 -9.44 6.67
C PHE A 49 10.25 -8.11 7.28
N PHE A 50 9.24 -7.50 6.66
CA PHE A 50 8.69 -6.23 7.12
C PHE A 50 7.93 -6.35 8.45
N HIS A 51 7.24 -7.47 8.68
CA HIS A 51 6.60 -7.74 9.98
C HIS A 51 7.65 -7.86 11.09
N THR A 52 8.75 -8.59 10.83
CA THR A 52 9.82 -8.83 11.81
C THR A 52 10.62 -7.57 12.12
N CYS A 53 10.88 -6.76 11.10
CA CYS A 53 11.67 -5.53 11.23
C CYS A 53 10.82 -4.30 11.58
N TRP A 54 9.52 -4.45 11.85
CA TRP A 54 8.62 -3.31 12.08
C TRP A 54 9.13 -2.36 13.18
N GLU A 55 9.62 -2.90 14.29
CA GLU A 55 10.17 -2.10 15.42
C GLU A 55 11.41 -1.26 15.08
N ILE A 56 12.08 -1.55 13.95
CA ILE A 56 13.21 -0.76 13.43
C ILE A 56 12.69 0.38 12.52
N ILE A 57 11.56 0.15 11.85
CA ILE A 57 10.94 1.06 10.89
C ILE A 57 10.06 2.10 11.60
N SER A 58 9.40 1.71 12.70
CA SER A 58 8.40 2.49 13.44
C SER A 58 8.98 3.61 14.30
#